data_AF-A0A1F9UPU8-F1
#
_entry.id   AF-A0A1F9UPU8-F1
#
_cell.length_a   1.000
_cell.length_b   1.000
_cell.length_c   1.000
_cell.angle_alpha   90.00
_cell.angle_beta   90.00
_cell.angle_gamma   90.00
#
_symmetry.space_group_name_H-M   'P 1'
#
loop_
_entity.id
_entity.type
_entity.pdbx_description
1 polymer ?
#
loop_
_entity_poly.entity_id
_entity_poly.type
_entity_poly.pdbx_seq_one_letter_code
_entity_poly.pdbx_strand_id
1 'polypeptide(L)'
;MHSDPEDKNALEDAVQALIQFPEADGYIHLTWKAKMRRNSIIIQGTEGTLLLDDDRLLLTTHDGKREETTFESGLSAGSHHPDWFHALLPDFLEEIKNPAKRGVNFREAGWCVALTCAAYESNVHGFQEVAVTFPGTPKQAPVLA
;
A
#
# COMPACT_ATOMS: atom_id res chain seq x y z
N MET A 1 3.84 -16.11 24.02
CA MET A 1 3.79 -14.89 24.85
C MET A 1 2.48 -14.24 24.46
N HIS A 2 1.42 -14.42 25.25
CA HIS A 2 0.15 -13.75 24.99
C HIS A 2 0.25 -12.37 25.63
N SER A 3 0.33 -11.34 24.79
CA SER A 3 0.13 -9.95 25.19
C SER A 3 -1.26 -9.85 25.84
N ASP A 4 -1.35 -9.09 26.93
CA ASP A 4 -2.63 -8.69 27.50
C ASP A 4 -3.46 -8.02 26.38
N PRO A 5 -4.66 -8.53 26.02
CA PRO A 5 -5.48 -7.92 24.98
C PRO A 5 -5.93 -6.49 25.30
N GLU A 6 -5.77 -6.04 26.56
CA GLU A 6 -6.03 -4.67 27.02
C GLU A 6 -4.78 -3.76 26.99
N ASP A 7 -3.59 -4.28 26.69
CA ASP A 7 -2.37 -3.46 26.60
C ASP A 7 -2.42 -2.58 25.35
N LYS A 8 -2.69 -1.29 25.57
CA LYS A 8 -2.74 -0.25 24.53
C LYS A 8 -1.39 -0.02 23.83
N ASN A 9 -0.30 -0.59 24.33
CA ASN A 9 1.03 -0.53 23.72
C ASN A 9 1.43 -1.86 23.06
N ALA A 10 0.56 -2.88 23.10
CA ALA A 10 0.82 -4.12 22.37
C ALA A 10 0.81 -3.81 20.86
N LEU A 11 1.91 -4.16 20.19
CA LEU A 11 2.01 -4.09 18.74
C LEU A 11 1.30 -5.29 18.11
N GLU A 12 0.71 -5.07 16.95
CA GLU A 12 0.09 -6.12 16.16
C GLU A 12 1.16 -7.08 15.61
N ASP A 13 0.91 -8.37 15.80
CA ASP A 13 1.76 -9.46 15.32
C ASP A 13 1.55 -9.76 13.82
N ALA A 14 0.32 -9.52 13.36
CA ALA A 14 -0.12 -9.68 11.98
C ALA A 14 -1.39 -8.86 11.72
N VAL A 15 -1.58 -8.49 10.46
CA VAL A 15 -2.76 -7.79 9.96
C VAL A 15 -3.27 -8.55 8.74
N GLN A 16 -4.58 -8.77 8.69
CA GLN A 16 -5.28 -9.21 7.50
C GLN A 16 -6.39 -8.21 7.20
N ALA A 17 -6.45 -7.73 5.96
CA ALA A 17 -7.48 -6.79 5.52
C ALA A 17 -8.04 -7.23 4.16
N LEU A 18 -9.37 -7.29 4.07
CA LEU A 18 -10.09 -7.38 2.82
C LEU A 18 -10.63 -5.98 2.50
N ILE A 19 -10.39 -5.51 1.29
CA ILE A 19 -10.66 -4.14 0.87
C ILE A 19 -11.48 -4.23 -0.41
N GLN A 20 -12.63 -3.57 -0.43
CA GLN A 20 -13.49 -3.53 -1.61
C GLN A 20 -13.26 -2.21 -2.35
N PHE A 21 -12.96 -2.32 -3.64
CA PHE A 21 -12.94 -1.21 -4.58
C PHE A 21 -14.15 -1.32 -5.52
N PRO A 22 -14.55 -0.25 -6.21
CA PRO A 22 -15.70 -0.30 -7.13
C PRO A 22 -15.59 -1.38 -8.22
N GLU A 23 -14.36 -1.72 -8.63
CA GLU A 23 -14.09 -2.62 -9.75
C GLU A 23 -13.17 -3.80 -9.39
N ALA A 24 -12.76 -3.93 -8.13
CA ALA A 24 -11.82 -4.96 -7.69
C ALA A 24 -11.90 -5.22 -6.18
N ASP A 25 -11.39 -6.37 -5.75
CA ASP A 25 -11.15 -6.65 -4.33
C ASP A 25 -9.64 -6.72 -4.07
N GLY A 26 -9.22 -6.19 -2.93
CA GLY A 26 -7.86 -6.23 -2.44
C GLY A 26 -7.77 -7.07 -1.18
N TYR A 27 -6.71 -7.88 -1.07
CA TYR A 27 -6.37 -8.59 0.15
C TYR A 27 -4.94 -8.25 0.56
N ILE A 28 -4.75 -7.87 1.81
CA ILE A 28 -3.45 -7.57 2.39
C ILE A 28 -3.25 -8.49 3.59
N HIS A 29 -2.09 -9.17 3.64
CA HIS A 29 -1.60 -9.87 4.81
C HIS A 29 -0.20 -9.39 5.15
N LEU A 30 -0.04 -8.84 6.34
CA LEU A 30 1.24 -8.40 6.89
C LEU A 30 1.51 -9.22 8.16
N THR A 31 2.75 -9.64 8.37
CA THR A 31 3.14 -10.27 9.64
C THR A 31 4.60 -9.99 9.97
N TRP A 32 4.85 -9.74 11.25
CA TRP A 32 6.20 -9.55 11.80
C TRP A 32 6.75 -10.83 12.45
N LYS A 33 6.01 -11.94 12.35
CA LYS A 33 6.39 -13.26 12.91
C LYS A 33 7.01 -14.20 11.90
N ALA A 34 7.10 -13.80 10.64
CA ALA A 34 7.70 -14.63 9.61
C ALA A 34 9.19 -14.85 9.91
N LYS A 35 9.70 -16.04 9.56
CA LYS A 35 11.13 -16.36 9.71
C LYS A 35 12.03 -15.63 8.71
N MET A 36 11.44 -15.00 7.71
CA MET A 36 12.13 -14.25 6.67
C MET A 36 11.32 -13.01 6.30
N ARG A 37 12.03 -11.96 5.86
CA ARG A 37 11.40 -10.82 5.19
C ARG A 37 11.13 -11.22 3.74
N ARG A 38 9.89 -11.07 3.28
CA ARG A 38 9.49 -11.33 1.90
C ARG A 38 8.32 -10.42 1.53
N ASN A 39 8.23 -10.06 0.26
CA ASN A 39 7.08 -9.37 -0.29
C ASN A 39 6.54 -10.19 -1.46
N SER A 40 5.24 -10.38 -1.53
CA SER A 40 4.60 -10.99 -2.68
C SER A 40 3.26 -10.33 -2.96
N ILE A 41 2.97 -10.16 -4.25
CA ILE A 41 1.76 -9.51 -4.75
C ILE A 41 1.22 -10.37 -5.88
N ILE A 42 -0.08 -10.62 -5.88
CA ILE A 42 -0.80 -11.24 -6.99
C ILE A 42 -1.81 -10.23 -7.51
N ILE A 43 -1.78 -9.97 -8.81
CA ILE A 43 -2.76 -9.14 -9.51
C ILE A 43 -3.42 -10.00 -10.56
N GLN A 44 -4.73 -10.17 -10.48
CA GLN A 44 -5.52 -10.92 -11.45
C GLN A 44 -6.39 -9.95 -12.23
N GLY A 45 -6.31 -10.00 -13.55
CA GLY A 45 -7.13 -9.21 -14.46
C GLY A 45 -7.77 -10.10 -15.53
N THR A 46 -8.53 -9.48 -16.44
CA THR A 46 -9.21 -10.21 -17.51
C THR A 46 -8.25 -10.88 -18.50
N GLU A 47 -7.06 -10.31 -18.66
CA GLU A 47 -6.07 -10.78 -19.65
C GLU A 47 -5.02 -11.73 -19.06
N GLY A 48 -5.03 -11.97 -17.74
CA GLY A 48 -4.03 -12.81 -17.10
C GLY A 48 -3.77 -12.49 -15.63
N THR A 49 -2.64 -12.97 -15.14
CA THR A 49 -2.19 -12.80 -13.76
C THR A 49 -0.73 -12.35 -13.74
N LEU A 50 -0.45 -11.36 -12.91
CA LEU A 50 0.90 -10.99 -12.51
C LEU A 50 1.16 -11.52 -11.10
N LEU A 51 2.28 -12.21 -10.93
CA LEU A 51 2.83 -12.58 -9.64
C LEU A 51 4.15 -11.83 -9.47
N LEU A 52 4.21 -10.95 -8.49
CA LEU A 52 5.48 -10.42 -7.98
C LEU A 52 5.84 -11.22 -6.73
N ASP A 53 7.02 -11.81 -6.74
CA ASP A 53 7.58 -12.57 -5.62
C ASP A 53 9.00 -12.08 -5.40
N ASP A 54 9.12 -11.11 -4.49
CA ASP A 54 10.35 -10.42 -4.12
C ASP A 54 11.10 -9.77 -5.29
N ASP A 55 12.04 -10.48 -5.91
CA ASP A 55 12.86 -10.06 -7.06
C ASP A 55 12.36 -10.62 -8.40
N ARG A 56 11.23 -11.33 -8.42
CA ARG A 56 10.71 -12.00 -9.62
C ARG A 56 9.32 -11.53 -9.97
N LEU A 57 9.15 -11.04 -11.19
CA LEU A 57 7.84 -10.75 -11.80
C LEU A 57 7.51 -11.83 -12.84
N LEU A 58 6.41 -12.54 -12.63
CA LEU A 58 5.87 -13.54 -13.53
C LEU A 58 4.54 -13.07 -14.10
N LEU A 59 4.46 -12.91 -15.41
CA LEU A 59 3.22 -12.74 -16.16
C LEU A 59 2.75 -14.10 -16.68
N THR A 60 1.49 -14.43 -16.43
CA THR A 60 0.78 -15.53 -17.11
C THR A 60 -0.45 -14.94 -17.79
N THR A 61 -0.47 -14.91 -19.12
CA THR A 61 -1.62 -14.46 -19.90
C THR A 61 -2.69 -15.55 -19.98
N HIS A 62 -3.93 -15.17 -20.31
CA HIS A 62 -5.05 -16.11 -20.43
C HIS A 62 -4.84 -17.21 -21.48
N ASP A 63 -4.09 -16.92 -22.56
CA ASP A 63 -3.71 -17.90 -23.58
C ASP A 63 -2.58 -18.85 -23.13
N GLY A 64 -2.09 -18.70 -21.89
CA GLY A 64 -1.09 -19.57 -21.28
C GLY A 64 0.36 -19.16 -21.53
N LYS A 65 0.62 -18.06 -22.24
CA LYS A 65 1.98 -17.53 -22.39
C LYS A 65 2.51 -17.07 -21.03
N ARG A 66 3.78 -17.38 -20.77
CA ARG A 66 4.48 -17.03 -19.53
C ARG A 66 5.72 -16.19 -19.85
N GLU A 67 5.87 -15.10 -19.14
CA GLU A 67 7.05 -14.24 -19.18
C GLU A 67 7.54 -14.01 -17.76
N GLU A 68 8.85 -14.12 -17.57
CA GLU A 68 9.48 -13.90 -16.28
C GLU A 68 10.55 -12.82 -16.42
N THR A 69 10.54 -11.87 -15.49
CA THR A 69 11.59 -10.87 -15.32
C THR A 69 12.16 -11.01 -13.92
N THR A 70 13.48 -11.13 -13.81
CA THR A 70 14.20 -11.12 -12.53
C THR A 70 14.91 -9.78 -12.38
N PHE A 71 14.74 -9.16 -11.22
CA PHE A 71 15.38 -7.90 -10.85
C PHE A 71 16.68 -8.15 -10.09
N GLU A 72 17.56 -7.16 -10.07
CA GLU A 72 18.85 -7.26 -9.37
C GLU A 72 18.69 -7.39 -7.84
N SER A 73 17.61 -6.83 -7.29
CA SER A 73 17.31 -6.91 -5.86
C SER A 73 15.82 -7.10 -5.62
N GLY A 74 15.50 -7.88 -4.58
CA GLY A 74 14.12 -8.07 -4.14
C GLY A 74 13.60 -6.88 -3.35
N LEU A 75 12.28 -6.70 -3.37
CA LEU A 75 11.58 -5.73 -2.52
C LEU A 75 11.89 -5.89 -1.03
N SER A 76 12.28 -7.09 -0.60
CA SER A 76 12.63 -7.43 0.77
C SER A 76 14.08 -7.08 1.17
N ALA A 77 14.95 -6.77 0.20
CA ALA A 77 16.40 -6.67 0.40
C ALA A 77 16.87 -5.42 1.19
N GLY A 78 16.01 -4.41 1.37
CA GLY A 78 16.34 -3.20 2.13
C GLY A 78 15.09 -2.42 2.52
N SER A 79 15.13 -1.61 3.58
CA SER A 79 14.06 -0.64 3.92
C SER A 79 14.43 0.78 3.46
N HIS A 80 15.70 0.96 3.09
CA HIS A 80 16.25 2.19 2.56
C HIS A 80 16.42 1.99 1.07
N HIS A 81 15.51 2.55 0.28
CA HIS A 81 15.58 2.54 -1.18
C HIS A 81 15.94 3.96 -1.65
N PRO A 82 17.23 4.36 -1.57
CA PRO A 82 17.66 5.68 -2.00
C PRO A 82 17.25 5.96 -3.45
N ASP A 83 17.22 4.93 -4.30
CA ASP A 83 16.79 5.03 -5.69
C ASP A 83 15.30 5.38 -5.83
N TRP A 84 14.44 4.89 -4.91
CA TRP A 84 13.03 5.26 -4.89
C TRP A 84 12.87 6.72 -4.49
N PHE A 85 13.59 7.16 -3.46
CA PHE A 85 13.57 8.57 -3.04
C PHE A 85 14.10 9.48 -4.14
N HIS A 86 15.16 9.08 -4.85
CA HIS A 86 15.69 9.84 -5.97
C HIS A 86 14.64 10.04 -7.08
N ALA A 87 13.82 9.02 -7.36
CA ALA A 87 12.71 9.12 -8.31
C ALA A 87 11.55 10.00 -7.81
N LEU A 88 11.26 10.00 -6.50
CA LEU A 88 10.14 10.75 -5.90
C LEU A 88 10.44 12.23 -5.62
N LEU A 89 11.70 12.59 -5.39
CA LEU A 89 12.12 13.95 -5.03
C LEU A 89 11.72 15.02 -6.06
N PRO A 90 11.84 14.81 -7.39
CA PRO A 90 11.37 15.76 -8.39
C PRO A 90 9.89 16.09 -8.24
N ASP A 91 9.04 15.08 -8.06
CA ASP A 91 7.58 15.27 -7.92
C ASP A 91 7.23 16.03 -6.64
N PHE A 92 7.91 15.70 -5.54
CA PHE A 92 7.76 16.44 -4.28
C PHE A 92 8.16 17.92 -4.43
N LEU A 93 9.30 18.20 -5.06
CA LEU A 93 9.73 19.59 -5.31
C LEU A 93 8.75 20.34 -6.21
N GLU A 94 8.16 19.65 -7.17
CA GLU A 94 7.21 20.23 -8.10
C GLU A 94 5.89 20.60 -7.41
N GLU A 95 5.41 19.79 -6.46
CA GLU A 95 4.27 20.18 -5.62
C GLU A 95 4.56 21.44 -4.80
N ILE A 96 5.78 21.59 -4.27
CA ILE A 96 6.16 22.80 -3.52
C ILE A 96 6.11 24.02 -4.44
N LYS A 97 6.71 23.92 -5.63
CA LYS A 97 6.94 25.05 -6.54
C LYS A 97 5.71 25.43 -7.36
N ASN A 98 4.88 24.48 -7.77
CA ASN A 98 3.77 24.70 -8.68
C ASN A 98 2.43 24.49 -7.96
N PRO A 99 1.69 25.56 -7.61
CA PRO A 99 0.39 25.47 -6.96
C PRO A 99 -0.63 24.59 -7.70
N ALA A 100 -0.56 24.51 -9.04
CA ALA A 100 -1.49 23.69 -9.83
C ALA A 100 -1.25 22.18 -9.66
N LYS A 101 -0.06 21.77 -9.20
CA LYS A 101 0.30 20.36 -8.97
C LYS A 101 0.20 19.95 -7.50
N ARG A 102 -0.14 20.86 -6.59
CA ARG A 102 -0.21 20.58 -5.15
C ARG A 102 -1.26 19.53 -4.80
N GLY A 103 -0.88 18.64 -3.89
CA GLY A 103 -1.76 17.69 -3.23
C GLY A 103 -1.92 16.35 -3.94
N VAL A 104 -1.13 16.03 -4.96
CA VAL A 104 -1.21 14.72 -5.64
C VAL A 104 -0.64 13.63 -4.71
N ASN A 105 0.62 13.75 -4.32
CA ASN A 105 1.31 12.90 -3.36
C ASN A 105 0.63 12.93 -1.98
N PHE A 106 0.10 14.08 -1.59
CA PHE A 106 -0.64 14.19 -0.33
C PHE A 106 -1.95 13.38 -0.34
N ARG A 107 -2.65 13.31 -1.48
CA ARG A 107 -3.85 12.47 -1.61
C ARG A 107 -3.52 10.98 -1.52
N GLU A 108 -2.41 10.54 -2.09
CA GLU A 108 -2.01 9.14 -1.94
C GLU A 108 -1.73 8.80 -0.46
N ALA A 109 -0.91 9.61 0.20
CA ALA A 109 -0.61 9.43 1.62
C ALA A 109 -1.87 9.47 2.50
N GLY A 110 -2.81 10.35 2.20
CA GLY A 110 -4.08 10.43 2.93
C GLY A 110 -4.92 9.16 2.78
N TRP A 111 -4.96 8.52 1.60
CA TRP A 111 -5.66 7.24 1.43
C TRP A 111 -5.00 6.12 2.24
N CYS A 112 -3.67 6.06 2.30
CA CYS A 112 -2.96 5.09 3.14
C CYS A 112 -3.33 5.24 4.62
N VAL A 113 -3.39 6.48 5.12
CA VAL A 113 -3.83 6.77 6.49
C VAL A 113 -5.29 6.37 6.71
N ALA A 114 -6.19 6.76 5.80
CA ALA A 114 -7.61 6.41 5.90
C ALA A 114 -7.83 4.90 5.96
N LEU A 115 -7.15 4.14 5.09
CA LEU A 115 -7.24 2.69 5.06
C LEU A 115 -6.72 2.07 6.36
N THR A 116 -5.60 2.59 6.87
CA THR A 116 -5.03 2.13 8.15
C THR A 116 -6.02 2.38 9.30
N CYS A 117 -6.60 3.57 9.39
CA CYS A 117 -7.60 3.89 10.40
C CYS A 117 -8.85 3.01 10.29
N ALA A 118 -9.37 2.80 9.08
CA ALA A 118 -10.54 1.95 8.85
C ALA A 118 -10.27 0.49 9.23
N ALA A 119 -9.07 -0.03 8.97
CA ALA A 119 -8.68 -1.38 9.38
C ALA A 119 -8.68 -1.54 10.91
N TYR A 120 -8.15 -0.55 11.64
CA TYR A 120 -8.20 -0.53 13.11
C TYR A 120 -9.64 -0.44 13.64
N GLU A 121 -10.47 0.43 13.06
CA GLU A 121 -11.88 0.55 13.43
C GLU A 121 -12.65 -0.75 13.18
N SER A 122 -12.44 -1.37 12.02
CA SER A 122 -13.01 -2.68 11.67
C SER A 122 -12.64 -3.74 12.72
N ASN A 123 -11.36 -3.79 13.13
CA ASN A 123 -10.90 -4.71 14.16
C ASN A 123 -11.59 -4.47 15.52
N VAL A 124 -11.72 -3.22 15.95
CA VAL A 124 -12.43 -2.85 17.19
C VAL A 124 -13.90 -3.26 17.14
N HIS A 125 -14.53 -3.22 15.95
CA HIS A 125 -15.91 -3.64 15.74
C HIS A 125 -16.09 -5.12 15.39
N GLY A 126 -15.06 -5.95 15.59
CA GLY A 126 -15.15 -7.39 15.36
C GLY A 126 -15.12 -7.78 13.88
N PHE A 127 -14.26 -7.12 13.10
CA PHE A 127 -14.03 -7.32 11.67
C PHE A 127 -15.24 -6.96 10.80
N GLN A 128 -16.03 -5.97 11.23
CA GLN A 128 -17.13 -5.44 10.42
C GLN A 128 -16.63 -4.55 9.29
N GLU A 129 -17.41 -4.46 8.22
CA GLU A 129 -17.13 -3.55 7.11
C GLU A 129 -17.19 -2.09 7.59
N VAL A 130 -16.15 -1.32 7.25
CA VAL A 130 -16.04 0.09 7.58
C VAL A 130 -15.70 0.86 6.31
N ALA A 131 -16.39 1.98 6.07
CA ALA A 131 -16.12 2.83 4.93
C ALA A 131 -14.75 3.50 5.06
N VAL A 132 -13.94 3.42 4.00
CA VAL A 132 -12.67 4.14 3.93
C VAL A 132 -12.93 5.57 3.46
N THR A 133 -12.82 6.54 4.35
CA THR A 133 -13.03 7.96 4.03
C THR A 133 -11.71 8.73 4.04
N PHE A 134 -11.44 9.52 3.01
CA PHE A 134 -10.23 10.33 2.92
C PHE A 134 -10.09 11.28 4.14
N PRO A 135 -8.93 11.33 4.82
CA PRO A 135 -8.78 12.03 6.08
C PRO A 135 -8.39 13.49 5.80
N GLY A 136 -9.35 14.27 5.33
CA GLY A 136 -9.22 15.73 5.27
C GLY A 136 -9.66 16.38 3.96
N THR A 137 -9.46 17.69 3.89
CA THR A 137 -9.70 18.49 2.69
C THR A 137 -8.41 19.25 2.40
N PRO A 138 -7.83 19.17 1.18
CA PRO A 138 -6.68 19.99 0.84
C PRO A 138 -7.00 21.46 1.12
N LYS A 139 -6.10 22.17 1.83
CA LYS A 139 -6.24 23.63 2.00
C LYS A 139 -6.27 24.24 0.60
N GLN A 140 -7.37 24.92 0.26
CA GLN A 140 -7.46 25.67 -0.99
C GLN A 140 -6.34 26.71 -1.03
N ALA A 141 -5.61 26.76 -2.14
CA ALA A 141 -4.65 27.83 -2.35
C ALA A 141 -5.42 29.15 -2.46
N PRO A 142 -4.97 30.24 -1.81
CA PRO A 142 -5.56 31.54 -2.04
C PRO A 142 -5.42 31.89 -3.53
N VAL A 143 -6.51 32.31 -4.16
CA VAL A 143 -6.47 32.92 -5.49
C VAL A 143 -5.65 34.19 -5.34
N LEU A 144 -4.45 34.21 -5.91
CA LEU A 144 -3.70 35.46 -6.05
C LEU A 144 -4.49 36.34 -7.02
N ALA A 145 -5.00 37.45 -6.50
CA ALA A 145 -5.63 38.53 -7.27
C ALA A 145 -4.58 39.32 -8.07
#